data_AF-A0AAQ3NHD2-F1
#
_entry.id   AF-A0AAQ3NHD2-F1
#
_cell.length_a   1.000
_cell.length_b   1.000
_cell.length_c   1.000
_cell.angle_alpha   90.00
_cell.angle_beta   90.00
_cell.angle_gamma   90.00
#
_symmetry.space_group_name_H-M   'P 1'
#
loop_
_entity.id
_entity.type
_entity.pdbx_description
1 polymer ?
#
loop_
_entity_poly.entity_id
_entity_poly.type
_entity_poly.pdbx_seq_one_letter_code
_entity_poly.pdbx_strand_id
1 'polypeptide(L)'
;MAVVAVQQFVCFADSNWRNIARPCIPSHTTILIHSRKKTQFSLISCSSSQTPEVGTQTAESCVNLGLELFSKGRVKDALTQFETALSLNPNPVEAQAAYYNKACCHAYRGEGKKAADCLRTALKEYNLKFGTILNDPDLASFRALPEFKELQEEARLGGEDIGYSFRRDLKLISEVQAPFRGVRRFFYIALTAAAGISLFFTVPRLIRAISGGDGAPDLLATSGNAAINIGGIVVLVALFFWDNKKEEEQLAQISRDETLSRLPLRLSTNRVVELVQLRDTVRPVILAGKKETVSQAMQRAERFRTELLKRGVLLVPVIWGEGRETKIEKKGFGLQPKAAESLPSIGEDFEKRAQSITAKSKLKSEIRFKAEVVSPAEWERWIRDQQKSEGVSLGEDVYIILRLDGRVRRSGKFAGCHEKLIMVRLGSLPLMPLPGMPDWQQIVKELPPMEAFLSKLER
;
A
#
# COMPACT_ATOMS: atom_id res chain seq x y z
N MET A 1 5.37 10.18 20.37
CA MET A 1 5.81 10.70 19.06
C MET A 1 4.60 10.76 18.18
N ALA A 2 3.97 11.92 18.07
CA ALA A 2 3.13 12.18 16.90
C ALA A 2 4.10 12.32 15.73
N VAL A 3 3.98 11.48 14.71
CA VAL A 3 4.61 11.79 13.43
C VAL A 3 3.77 12.91 12.85
N VAL A 4 4.20 14.12 13.15
CA VAL A 4 3.75 15.33 12.49
C VAL A 4 4.16 15.19 11.03
N ALA A 5 3.24 14.78 10.16
CA ALA A 5 3.38 14.99 8.73
C ALA A 5 3.01 16.45 8.41
N VAL A 6 3.79 17.40 8.95
CA VAL A 6 3.90 18.73 8.36
C VAL A 6 4.92 18.56 7.24
N GLN A 7 4.43 18.27 6.05
CA GLN A 7 5.22 18.54 4.86
C GLN A 7 5.08 20.04 4.59
N GLN A 8 6.08 20.80 5.03
CA GLN A 8 6.26 22.20 4.62
C GLN A 8 6.27 22.25 3.09
N PHE A 9 5.19 22.77 2.49
CA PHE A 9 5.22 23.22 1.11
C PHE A 9 5.85 24.60 1.10
N VAL A 10 7.12 24.64 0.70
CA VAL A 10 7.83 25.87 0.35
C VAL A 10 7.13 26.47 -0.87
N CYS A 11 6.60 27.69 -0.71
CA CYS A 11 6.12 28.52 -1.80
C CYS A 11 7.29 28.82 -2.75
N PHE A 12 7.30 28.20 -3.93
CA PHE A 12 7.94 28.80 -5.10
C PHE A 12 6.83 29.45 -5.94
N ALA A 13 6.64 30.74 -5.70
CA ALA A 13 6.04 31.61 -6.70
C ALA A 13 7.12 31.86 -7.75
N ASP A 14 6.98 31.27 -8.93
CA ASP A 14 7.47 31.95 -10.11
C ASP A 14 6.60 31.74 -11.34
N SER A 15 6.49 32.85 -12.05
CA SER A 15 5.47 33.19 -13.03
C SER A 15 5.79 32.68 -14.44
N ASN A 16 4.74 32.31 -15.17
CA ASN A 16 4.44 32.65 -16.58
C ASN A 16 3.88 31.46 -17.36
N TRP A 17 2.56 31.45 -17.55
CA TRP A 17 2.03 31.03 -18.83
C TRP A 17 0.99 32.04 -19.31
N ARG A 18 1.41 32.78 -20.34
CA ARG A 18 0.59 33.70 -21.13
C ARG A 18 -0.41 32.86 -21.92
N ASN A 19 -1.70 32.99 -21.62
CA ASN A 19 -2.74 32.58 -22.57
C ASN A 19 -3.12 33.77 -23.44
N ILE A 20 -2.97 33.55 -24.75
CA ILE A 20 -3.30 34.46 -25.83
C ILE A 20 -4.82 34.42 -26.01
N ALA A 21 -5.49 35.55 -25.81
CA ALA A 21 -6.86 35.77 -26.28
C ALA A 21 -6.90 37.05 -27.14
N ARG A 22 -7.44 36.92 -28.35
CA ARG A 22 -7.70 38.02 -29.30
C ARG A 22 -8.92 38.85 -28.86
N PRO A 23 -9.04 40.10 -29.34
CA PRO A 23 -9.79 41.16 -28.67
C PRO A 23 -11.19 41.40 -29.26
N CYS A 24 -12.13 41.85 -28.43
CA CYS A 24 -13.30 42.62 -28.86
C CYS A 24 -13.50 43.86 -27.97
N ILE A 25 -13.88 44.95 -28.63
CA ILE A 25 -13.88 46.37 -28.26
C ILE A 25 -15.16 46.78 -27.48
N PRO A 26 -15.19 47.95 -26.80
CA PRO A 26 -15.89 48.18 -25.53
C PRO A 26 -17.21 48.96 -25.65
N SER A 27 -17.89 49.13 -24.51
CA SER A 27 -18.83 50.23 -24.30
C SER A 27 -18.60 50.91 -22.95
N HIS A 28 -18.40 52.22 -23.05
CA HIS A 28 -18.17 53.23 -22.02
C HIS A 28 -19.24 53.26 -20.92
N THR A 29 -18.86 53.68 -19.72
CA THR A 29 -19.45 54.87 -19.06
C THR A 29 -18.49 55.39 -17.99
N THR A 30 -18.19 56.68 -18.10
CA THR A 30 -17.31 57.52 -17.28
C THR A 30 -18.04 58.07 -16.07
N ILE A 31 -17.32 58.41 -14.99
CA ILE A 31 -17.42 59.61 -14.11
C ILE A 31 -16.75 59.23 -12.77
N LEU A 32 -15.46 59.58 -12.56
CA LEU A 32 -14.96 60.78 -11.85
C LEU A 32 -15.54 60.91 -10.43
N ILE A 33 -14.72 60.84 -9.37
CA ILE A 33 -14.07 62.00 -8.69
C ILE A 33 -12.90 61.43 -7.82
N HIS A 34 -11.64 61.82 -8.04
CA HIS A 34 -10.82 62.76 -7.22
C HIS A 34 -10.79 62.41 -5.71
N SER A 35 -9.70 62.28 -4.96
CA SER A 35 -8.35 62.88 -5.04
C SER A 35 -7.39 62.23 -4.02
N ARG A 36 -6.11 62.11 -4.45
CA ARG A 36 -4.84 62.24 -3.70
C ARG A 36 -4.61 61.59 -2.31
N LYS A 37 -3.68 60.64 -2.33
CA LYS A 37 -2.38 60.59 -1.61
C LYS A 37 -2.23 61.47 -0.35
N LYS A 38 -1.85 60.84 0.77
CA LYS A 38 -0.45 60.87 1.28
C LYS A 38 -0.29 60.07 2.57
N THR A 39 0.69 59.19 2.54
CA THR A 39 1.47 58.69 3.69
C THR A 39 2.02 59.82 4.55
N GLN A 40 1.89 59.70 5.88
CA GLN A 40 2.90 60.16 6.83
C GLN A 40 2.82 59.37 8.14
N PHE A 41 4.00 58.92 8.57
CA PHE A 41 4.29 58.27 9.84
C PHE A 41 4.03 59.20 11.05
N SER A 42 3.54 58.65 12.16
CA SER A 42 3.89 59.13 13.49
C SER A 42 4.00 57.96 14.47
N LEU A 43 4.99 58.09 15.36
CA LEU A 43 5.44 57.13 16.36
C LEU A 43 4.83 57.46 17.74
N ILE A 44 4.49 56.40 18.48
CA ILE A 44 4.48 56.24 19.95
C ILE A 44 3.42 57.00 20.77
N SER A 45 2.49 56.29 21.42
CA SER A 45 2.54 56.01 22.89
C SER A 45 1.20 55.48 23.45
N CYS A 46 1.31 54.39 24.22
CA CYS A 46 0.42 53.87 25.26
C CYS A 46 -1.07 54.28 25.34
N SER A 47 -1.96 53.28 25.28
CA SER A 47 -2.84 52.94 26.41
C SER A 47 -3.53 51.60 26.18
N SER A 48 -3.62 50.80 27.24
CA SER A 48 -4.30 49.52 27.25
C SER A 48 -5.78 49.67 26.92
N SER A 49 -6.23 48.98 25.89
CA SER A 49 -7.59 48.45 25.86
C SER A 49 -7.50 47.07 25.21
N GLN A 50 -7.72 46.05 26.04
CA GLN A 50 -8.05 44.72 25.57
C GLN A 50 -9.33 44.83 24.74
N THR A 51 -9.21 44.86 23.43
CA THR A 51 -10.26 44.40 22.54
C THR A 51 -9.94 42.94 22.24
N PRO A 52 -10.85 41.98 22.52
CA PRO A 52 -10.65 40.62 22.06
C PRO A 52 -10.57 40.69 20.54
N GLU A 53 -9.43 40.29 19.97
CA GLU A 53 -9.33 40.06 18.54
C GLU A 53 -10.40 39.02 18.19
N VAL A 54 -11.50 39.49 17.60
CA VAL A 54 -12.40 38.64 16.82
C VAL A 54 -11.61 38.29 15.56
N GLY A 55 -10.61 37.41 15.74
CA GLY A 55 -9.83 36.85 14.66
C GLY A 55 -10.80 36.08 13.78
N THR A 56 -10.93 36.50 12.53
CA THR A 56 -11.82 35.85 11.57
C THR A 56 -11.43 34.39 11.49
N GLN A 57 -12.30 33.50 11.96
CA GLN A 57 -12.03 32.07 12.01
C GLN A 57 -11.90 31.56 10.57
N THR A 58 -10.69 31.17 10.16
CA THR A 58 -10.41 30.59 8.84
C THR A 58 -10.41 29.07 8.90
N ALA A 59 -10.62 28.42 7.75
CA ALA A 59 -10.55 26.96 7.64
C ALA A 59 -9.21 26.41 8.14
N GLU A 60 -8.08 27.02 7.74
CA GLU A 60 -6.74 26.68 8.22
C GLU A 60 -6.61 26.79 9.76
N SER A 61 -7.08 27.90 10.34
CA SER A 61 -7.04 28.11 11.79
C SER A 61 -7.84 27.04 12.55
N CYS A 62 -9.02 26.68 12.03
CA CYS A 62 -9.82 25.58 12.55
C CYS A 62 -9.10 24.23 12.45
N VAL A 63 -8.44 23.92 11.33
CA VAL A 63 -7.66 22.67 11.20
C VAL A 63 -6.53 22.62 12.23
N ASN A 64 -5.77 23.70 12.38
CA ASN A 64 -4.66 23.78 13.32
C ASN A 64 -5.15 23.66 14.78
N LEU A 65 -6.23 24.34 15.13
CA LEU A 65 -6.85 24.23 16.45
C LEU A 65 -7.40 22.81 16.70
N GLY A 66 -8.01 22.18 15.70
CA GLY A 66 -8.47 20.80 15.78
C GLY A 66 -7.33 19.81 16.07
N LEU A 67 -6.18 19.98 15.41
CA LEU A 67 -4.97 19.19 15.67
C LEU A 67 -4.45 19.37 17.09
N GLU A 68 -4.40 20.61 17.59
CA GLU A 68 -3.99 20.90 18.96
C GLU A 68 -4.93 20.20 19.97
N LEU A 69 -6.24 20.32 19.78
CA LEU A 69 -7.24 19.67 20.63
C LEU A 69 -7.14 18.14 20.58
N PHE A 70 -6.92 17.58 19.39
CA PHE A 70 -6.73 16.14 19.21
C PHE A 70 -5.50 15.64 19.98
N SER A 71 -4.38 16.36 19.90
CA SER A 71 -3.15 16.03 20.64
C SER A 71 -3.34 16.03 22.17
N LYS A 72 -4.29 16.85 22.67
CA LYS A 72 -4.68 16.91 24.09
C LYS A 72 -5.73 15.84 24.46
N GLY A 73 -6.09 14.95 23.55
CA GLY A 73 -7.12 13.92 23.75
C GLY A 73 -8.55 14.45 23.73
N ARG A 74 -8.77 15.73 23.41
CA ARG A 74 -10.10 16.37 23.31
C ARG A 74 -10.74 16.08 21.94
N VAL A 75 -10.95 14.80 21.65
CA VAL A 75 -11.33 14.32 20.31
C VAL A 75 -12.69 14.85 19.84
N LYS A 76 -13.65 15.07 20.75
CA LYS A 76 -14.95 15.66 20.39
C LYS A 76 -14.80 17.10 19.90
N ASP A 77 -14.00 17.89 20.60
CA ASP A 77 -13.80 19.30 20.26
C ASP A 77 -12.98 19.43 18.98
N ALA A 78 -12.00 18.53 18.78
CA ALA A 78 -11.24 18.44 17.53
C ALA A 78 -12.16 18.15 16.33
N LEU A 79 -13.09 17.22 16.46
CA LEU A 79 -14.08 16.92 15.41
C LEU A 79 -14.90 18.15 15.04
N THR A 80 -15.39 18.91 16.04
CA THR A 80 -16.13 20.15 15.79
C THR A 80 -15.28 21.13 15.00
N GLN A 81 -14.00 21.31 15.34
CA GLN A 81 -13.12 22.21 14.59
C GLN A 81 -12.89 21.75 13.15
N PHE A 82 -12.70 20.46 12.89
CA PHE A 82 -12.56 19.96 11.51
C PHE A 82 -13.87 20.12 10.71
N GLU A 83 -15.04 19.96 11.33
CA GLU A 83 -16.33 20.22 10.68
C GLU A 83 -16.54 21.71 10.39
N THR A 84 -16.12 22.59 11.31
CA THR A 84 -16.12 24.03 11.08
C THR A 84 -15.18 24.39 9.93
N ALA A 85 -13.98 23.81 9.87
CA ALA A 85 -13.05 24.04 8.77
C ALA A 85 -13.67 23.69 7.41
N LEU A 86 -14.36 22.55 7.31
CA LEU A 86 -15.06 22.11 6.10
C LEU A 86 -16.25 23.02 5.72
N SER A 87 -16.79 23.79 6.68
CA SER A 87 -17.89 24.73 6.46
C SER A 87 -17.43 26.14 6.05
N LEU A 88 -16.13 26.44 6.17
CA LEU A 88 -15.55 27.78 5.97
C LEU A 88 -14.95 27.97 4.56
N ASN A 89 -15.46 27.26 3.55
CA ASN A 89 -14.94 27.24 2.18
C ASN A 89 -13.43 26.96 2.11
N PRO A 90 -12.99 25.77 2.56
CA PRO A 90 -11.58 25.41 2.56
C PRO A 90 -11.04 25.34 1.13
N ASN A 91 -9.76 25.66 0.96
CA ASN A 91 -9.05 25.28 -0.26
C ASN A 91 -8.86 23.74 -0.33
N PRO A 92 -8.50 23.15 -1.48
CA PRO A 92 -8.37 21.70 -1.61
C PRO A 92 -7.40 21.05 -0.62
N VAL A 93 -6.34 21.75 -0.22
CA VAL A 93 -5.33 21.24 0.73
C VAL A 93 -5.89 21.23 2.15
N GLU A 94 -6.55 22.31 2.56
CA GLU A 94 -7.23 22.42 3.86
C GLU A 94 -8.35 21.39 3.99
N ALA A 95 -9.14 21.20 2.93
CA ALA A 95 -10.22 20.22 2.91
C ALA A 95 -9.67 18.80 3.01
N GLN A 96 -8.59 18.48 2.27
CA GLN A 96 -7.89 17.20 2.39
C GLN A 96 -7.46 16.96 3.85
N ALA A 97 -6.81 17.94 4.48
CA ALA A 97 -6.34 17.85 5.86
C ALA A 97 -7.50 17.70 6.85
N ALA A 98 -8.59 18.47 6.67
CA ALA A 98 -9.75 18.41 7.54
C ALA A 98 -10.46 17.04 7.47
N TYR A 99 -10.71 16.50 6.27
CA TYR A 99 -11.29 15.16 6.10
C TYR A 99 -10.37 14.07 6.68
N TYR A 100 -9.07 14.16 6.43
CA TYR A 100 -8.09 13.22 6.95
C TYR A 100 -8.06 13.20 8.48
N ASN A 101 -7.90 14.36 9.11
CA ASN A 101 -7.85 14.45 10.56
C ASN A 101 -9.19 14.11 11.22
N LYS A 102 -10.31 14.43 10.56
CA LYS A 102 -11.65 13.96 10.96
C LYS A 102 -11.73 12.42 10.95
N ALA A 103 -11.13 11.76 9.97
CA ALA A 103 -11.05 10.30 9.95
C ALA A 103 -10.23 9.73 11.11
N CYS A 104 -9.07 10.32 11.44
CA CYS A 104 -8.26 9.93 12.59
C CYS A 104 -9.06 10.04 13.91
N CYS A 105 -9.85 11.11 14.07
CA CYS A 105 -10.76 11.26 15.20
C CYS A 105 -11.82 10.15 15.28
N HIS A 106 -12.44 9.78 14.15
CA HIS A 106 -13.42 8.68 14.11
C HIS A 106 -12.77 7.32 14.36
N ALA A 107 -11.58 7.07 13.81
CA ALA A 107 -10.80 5.87 14.05
C ALA A 107 -10.45 5.71 15.55
N TYR A 108 -10.02 6.81 16.20
CA TYR A 108 -9.75 6.83 17.63
C TYR A 108 -10.99 6.50 18.47
N ARG A 109 -12.18 6.91 18.01
CA ARG A 109 -13.48 6.60 18.66
C ARG A 109 -14.01 5.20 18.34
N GLY A 110 -13.36 4.43 17.46
CA GLY A 110 -13.86 3.15 16.97
C GLY A 110 -15.02 3.26 15.98
N GLU A 111 -15.26 4.45 15.42
CA GLU A 111 -16.33 4.73 14.47
C GLU A 111 -15.87 4.41 13.03
N GLY A 112 -15.62 3.13 12.76
CA GLY A 112 -15.00 2.65 11.51
C GLY A 112 -15.67 3.15 10.23
N LYS A 113 -17.01 3.09 10.14
CA LYS A 113 -17.75 3.56 8.97
C LYS A 113 -17.49 5.04 8.65
N LYS A 114 -17.58 5.91 9.67
CA LYS A 114 -17.36 7.36 9.48
C LYS A 114 -15.90 7.67 9.14
N ALA A 115 -14.97 6.92 9.72
CA ALA A 115 -13.55 7.03 9.36
C ALA A 115 -13.33 6.67 7.89
N ALA A 116 -13.90 5.55 7.44
CA ALA A 116 -13.84 5.11 6.04
C ALA A 116 -14.46 6.14 5.10
N ASP A 117 -15.61 6.72 5.43
CA ASP A 117 -16.29 7.72 4.62
C ASP A 117 -15.44 8.99 4.45
N CYS A 118 -14.87 9.50 5.55
CA CYS A 118 -13.99 10.67 5.49
C CYS A 118 -12.72 10.40 4.66
N LEU A 119 -12.12 9.21 4.79
CA LEU A 119 -10.97 8.81 3.99
C LEU A 119 -11.34 8.62 2.52
N ARG A 120 -12.53 8.10 2.22
CA ARG A 120 -13.01 7.95 0.85
C ARG A 120 -13.12 9.31 0.16
N THR A 121 -13.67 10.31 0.84
CA THR A 121 -13.71 11.69 0.33
C THR A 121 -12.30 12.25 0.13
N ALA A 122 -11.41 12.10 1.11
CA ALA A 122 -10.03 12.59 1.01
C ALA A 122 -9.26 11.94 -0.16
N LEU A 123 -9.44 10.63 -0.38
CA LEU A 123 -8.84 9.89 -1.49
C LEU A 123 -9.43 10.30 -2.83
N LYS A 124 -10.75 10.36 -2.94
CA LYS A 124 -11.50 10.64 -4.18
C LYS A 124 -11.33 12.07 -4.65
N GLU A 125 -11.73 13.02 -3.82
CA GLU A 125 -11.92 14.41 -4.23
C GLU A 125 -10.64 15.23 -4.09
N TYR A 126 -9.79 14.85 -3.13
CA TYR A 126 -8.59 15.60 -2.80
C TYR A 126 -7.31 14.84 -3.10
N ASN A 127 -7.38 13.68 -3.75
CA ASN A 127 -6.22 12.89 -4.19
C ASN A 127 -5.21 12.59 -3.06
N LEU A 128 -5.72 12.30 -1.86
CA LEU A 128 -4.90 11.79 -0.77
C LEU A 128 -4.17 10.52 -1.24
N LYS A 129 -2.91 10.35 -0.82
CA LYS A 129 -2.17 9.11 -1.09
C LYS A 129 -2.63 8.03 -0.12
N PHE A 130 -3.07 6.88 -0.63
CA PHE A 130 -3.45 5.75 0.23
C PHE A 130 -2.29 5.26 1.11
N GLY A 131 -1.04 5.44 0.64
CA GLY A 131 0.15 5.18 1.45
C GLY A 131 0.20 5.98 2.76
N THR A 132 -0.40 7.17 2.81
CA THR A 132 -0.51 7.99 4.03
C THR A 132 -1.37 7.29 5.07
N ILE A 133 -2.52 6.74 4.66
CA ILE A 133 -3.45 5.99 5.53
C ILE A 133 -2.78 4.75 6.13
N LEU A 134 -2.01 4.04 5.32
CA LEU A 134 -1.32 2.82 5.74
C LEU A 134 -0.22 3.06 6.78
N ASN A 135 0.44 4.22 6.73
CA ASN A 135 1.59 4.56 7.57
C ASN A 135 1.20 5.35 8.83
N ASP A 136 -0.04 5.85 8.92
CA ASP A 136 -0.45 6.63 10.08
C ASP A 136 -0.68 5.73 11.30
N PRO A 137 0.02 5.98 12.43
CA PRO A 137 -0.24 5.30 13.69
C PRO A 137 -1.64 5.54 14.26
N ASP A 138 -2.25 6.72 14.05
CA ASP A 138 -3.58 7.08 14.54
C ASP A 138 -4.69 6.27 13.85
N LEU A 139 -4.40 5.73 12.66
CA LEU A 139 -5.30 4.85 11.91
C LEU A 139 -5.03 3.35 12.14
N ALA A 140 -4.09 2.98 13.02
CA ALA A 140 -3.79 1.58 13.30
C ALA A 140 -5.02 0.80 13.82
N SER A 141 -5.84 1.41 14.68
CA SER A 141 -7.07 0.79 15.17
C SER A 141 -8.09 0.59 14.04
N PHE A 142 -8.18 1.54 13.11
CA PHE A 142 -9.06 1.47 11.95
C PHE A 142 -8.63 0.37 10.97
N ARG A 143 -7.32 0.17 10.77
CA ARG A 143 -6.77 -0.89 9.89
C ARG A 143 -7.18 -2.31 10.30
N ALA A 144 -7.48 -2.53 11.58
CA ALA A 144 -8.00 -3.81 12.06
C ALA A 144 -9.48 -4.06 11.73
N LEU A 145 -10.25 -3.01 11.39
CA LEU A 145 -11.69 -3.07 11.17
C LEU A 145 -12.07 -3.59 9.77
N PRO A 146 -13.26 -4.19 9.58
CA PRO A 146 -13.71 -4.63 8.25
C PRO A 146 -13.86 -3.48 7.25
N GLU A 147 -14.25 -2.28 7.70
CA GLU A 147 -14.44 -1.10 6.86
C GLU A 147 -13.13 -0.65 6.17
N PHE A 148 -11.98 -0.87 6.81
CA PHE A 148 -10.69 -0.61 6.17
C PHE A 148 -10.43 -1.55 5.00
N LYS A 149 -10.86 -2.82 5.08
CA LYS A 149 -10.73 -3.76 3.96
C LYS A 149 -11.61 -3.34 2.79
N GLU A 150 -12.83 -2.87 3.05
CA GLU A 150 -13.69 -2.32 2.00
C GLU A 150 -13.00 -1.14 1.31
N LEU A 151 -12.53 -0.16 2.07
CA LEU A 151 -11.79 0.99 1.54
C LEU A 151 -10.54 0.58 0.74
N GLN A 152 -9.78 -0.42 1.22
CA GLN A 152 -8.60 -0.95 0.55
C GLN A 152 -8.95 -1.67 -0.76
N GLU A 153 -10.02 -2.48 -0.77
CA GLU A 153 -10.50 -3.17 -1.97
C GLU A 153 -11.02 -2.17 -3.00
N GLU A 154 -11.76 -1.14 -2.57
CA GLU A 154 -12.21 -0.07 -3.47
C GLU A 154 -10.99 0.68 -4.07
N ALA A 155 -9.98 1.03 -3.26
CA ALA A 155 -8.75 1.67 -3.73
C ALA A 155 -7.92 0.77 -4.67
N ARG A 156 -7.97 -0.57 -4.48
CA ARG A 156 -7.31 -1.56 -5.34
C ARG A 156 -8.05 -1.75 -6.67
N LEU A 157 -9.37 -1.86 -6.62
CA LEU A 157 -10.24 -2.03 -7.77
C LEU A 157 -10.24 -0.81 -8.68
N GLY A 158 -9.95 0.38 -8.12
CA GLY A 158 -9.63 1.59 -8.85
C GLY A 158 -10.69 1.94 -9.90
N GLY A 159 -11.70 2.69 -9.45
CA GLY A 159 -12.66 3.38 -10.32
C GLY A 159 -12.42 4.89 -10.33
N GLU A 160 -13.24 5.60 -11.11
CA GLU A 160 -13.29 7.07 -11.12
C GLU A 160 -13.62 7.65 -9.71
N ASP A 161 -14.12 6.80 -8.81
CA ASP A 161 -14.60 7.14 -7.48
C ASP A 161 -13.56 7.08 -6.34
N ILE A 162 -12.34 6.58 -6.54
CA ILE A 162 -11.29 6.63 -5.51
C ILE A 162 -9.98 6.99 -6.17
N GLY A 163 -9.38 8.09 -5.73
CA GLY A 163 -8.23 8.72 -6.38
C GLY A 163 -7.18 7.73 -6.85
N TYR A 164 -6.69 7.98 -8.06
CA TYR A 164 -5.81 7.10 -8.83
C TYR A 164 -4.51 6.70 -8.13
N SER A 165 -4.15 7.27 -6.98
CA SER A 165 -2.82 7.17 -6.37
C SER A 165 -2.40 5.73 -6.04
N PHE A 166 -3.21 4.95 -5.31
CA PHE A 166 -2.81 3.60 -4.88
C PHE A 166 -2.69 2.61 -6.03
N ARG A 167 -3.73 2.49 -6.86
CA ARG A 167 -3.71 1.62 -8.04
C ARG A 167 -2.62 2.05 -9.01
N ARG A 168 -2.39 3.35 -9.22
CA ARG A 168 -1.30 3.85 -10.08
C ARG A 168 0.05 3.41 -9.54
N ASP A 169 0.32 3.58 -8.26
CA ASP A 169 1.59 3.17 -7.66
C ASP A 169 1.81 1.65 -7.81
N LEU A 170 0.76 0.84 -7.58
CA LEU A 170 0.80 -0.61 -7.82
C LEU A 170 0.99 -0.96 -9.30
N LYS A 171 0.37 -0.21 -10.22
CA LYS A 171 0.51 -0.40 -11.67
C LYS A 171 1.91 -0.05 -12.14
N LEU A 172 2.52 0.99 -11.59
CA LEU A 172 3.91 1.33 -11.90
C LEU A 172 4.85 0.19 -11.45
N ILE A 173 4.63 -0.39 -10.27
CA ILE A 173 5.40 -1.55 -9.82
C ILE A 173 5.16 -2.77 -10.72
N SER A 174 3.92 -3.01 -11.15
CA SER A 174 3.60 -4.15 -12.03
C SER A 174 4.11 -3.98 -13.46
N GLU A 175 4.17 -2.73 -13.97
CA GLU A 175 4.77 -2.39 -15.26
C GLU A 175 6.29 -2.62 -15.26
N VAL A 176 6.97 -2.33 -14.16
CA VAL A 176 8.40 -2.65 -14.00
C VAL A 176 8.63 -4.17 -14.05
N GLN A 177 7.71 -4.97 -13.50
CA GLN A 177 7.83 -6.44 -13.55
C GLN A 177 7.45 -7.04 -14.90
N ALA A 178 6.56 -6.41 -15.66
CA ALA A 178 6.09 -6.87 -16.96
C ALA A 178 6.10 -5.70 -17.97
N PRO A 179 7.28 -5.40 -18.56
CA PRO A 179 7.45 -4.22 -19.39
C PRO A 179 6.55 -4.27 -20.62
N PHE A 180 6.09 -3.09 -21.05
CA PHE A 180 5.28 -2.88 -22.26
C PHE A 180 3.90 -3.56 -22.28
N ARG A 181 3.36 -4.00 -21.14
CA ARG A 181 1.98 -4.54 -21.07
C ARG A 181 0.94 -3.60 -21.68
N GLY A 182 1.02 -2.30 -21.38
CA GLY A 182 0.13 -1.29 -21.95
C GLY A 182 0.22 -1.21 -23.49
N VAL A 183 1.44 -1.28 -24.03
CA VAL A 183 1.69 -1.29 -25.48
C VAL A 183 1.06 -2.52 -26.12
N ARG A 184 1.25 -3.70 -25.52
CA ARG A 184 0.67 -4.94 -26.02
C ARG A 184 -0.86 -4.91 -26.06
N ARG A 185 -1.51 -4.39 -25.01
CA ARG A 185 -2.97 -4.22 -24.99
C ARG A 185 -3.47 -3.24 -26.03
N PHE A 186 -2.74 -2.14 -26.24
CA PHE A 186 -3.05 -1.20 -27.32
C PHE A 186 -3.09 -1.93 -28.67
N PHE A 187 -2.08 -2.76 -28.96
CA PHE A 187 -2.08 -3.55 -30.20
C PHE A 187 -3.18 -4.60 -30.26
N TYR A 188 -3.52 -5.28 -29.16
CA TYR A 188 -4.65 -6.21 -29.15
C TYR A 188 -5.95 -5.54 -29.54
N ILE A 189 -6.25 -4.37 -28.96
CA ILE A 189 -7.47 -3.62 -29.25
C ILE A 189 -7.43 -3.06 -30.68
N ALA A 190 -6.32 -2.42 -31.07
CA ALA A 190 -6.18 -1.80 -32.39
C ALA A 190 -6.29 -2.83 -33.52
N LEU A 191 -5.62 -3.98 -33.39
CA LEU A 191 -5.67 -5.05 -34.40
C LEU A 191 -7.04 -5.74 -34.42
N THR A 192 -7.70 -5.90 -33.26
CA THR A 192 -9.08 -6.42 -33.20
C THR A 192 -10.04 -5.48 -33.92
N ALA A 193 -9.93 -4.16 -33.68
CA ALA A 193 -10.73 -3.15 -34.35
C ALA A 193 -10.47 -3.15 -35.87
N ALA A 194 -9.22 -3.22 -36.30
CA ALA A 194 -8.84 -3.29 -37.71
C ALA A 194 -9.42 -4.53 -38.40
N ALA A 195 -9.31 -5.70 -37.77
CA ALA A 195 -9.90 -6.95 -38.26
C ALA A 195 -11.44 -6.88 -38.29
N GLY A 196 -12.06 -6.25 -37.29
CA GLY A 196 -13.51 -6.00 -37.26
C GLY A 196 -13.99 -5.13 -38.42
N ILE A 197 -13.28 -4.03 -38.70
CA ILE A 197 -13.58 -3.15 -39.85
C ILE A 197 -13.39 -3.94 -41.17
N SER A 198 -12.32 -4.72 -41.29
CA SER A 198 -12.09 -5.56 -42.47
C SER A 198 -13.21 -6.60 -42.67
N LEU A 199 -13.65 -7.24 -41.58
CA LEU A 199 -14.74 -8.21 -41.60
C LEU A 199 -16.07 -7.56 -41.98
N PHE A 200 -16.36 -6.34 -41.49
CA PHE A 200 -17.54 -5.57 -41.86
C PHE A 200 -17.68 -5.38 -43.37
N PHE A 201 -16.57 -5.12 -44.09
CA PHE A 201 -16.58 -5.03 -45.55
C PHE A 201 -16.54 -6.40 -46.26
N THR A 202 -15.97 -7.43 -45.63
CA THR A 202 -15.83 -8.75 -46.24
C THR A 202 -17.13 -9.56 -46.17
N VAL A 203 -17.95 -9.39 -45.13
CA VAL A 203 -19.21 -10.14 -44.97
C VAL A 203 -20.20 -9.90 -46.12
N PRO A 204 -20.52 -8.65 -46.54
CA PRO A 204 -21.39 -8.42 -47.69
C PRO A 204 -20.81 -8.99 -49.00
N ARG A 205 -19.48 -8.93 -49.18
CA ARG A 205 -18.81 -9.53 -50.34
C ARG A 205 -18.93 -11.04 -50.35
N LEU A 206 -18.81 -11.67 -49.18
CA LEU A 206 -18.96 -13.11 -49.03
C LEU A 206 -20.39 -13.55 -49.34
N ILE A 207 -21.40 -12.80 -48.86
CA ILE A 207 -22.82 -13.05 -49.20
C ILE A 207 -23.01 -12.99 -50.72
N ARG A 208 -22.48 -11.96 -51.39
CA ARG A 208 -22.56 -11.84 -52.85
C ARG A 208 -21.82 -12.96 -53.58
N ALA A 209 -20.67 -13.39 -53.08
CA ALA A 209 -19.91 -14.50 -53.65
C ALA A 209 -20.67 -15.84 -53.54
N ILE A 210 -21.40 -16.05 -52.44
CA ILE A 210 -22.26 -17.24 -52.22
C ILE A 210 -23.50 -17.20 -53.12
N SER A 211 -24.14 -16.03 -53.25
CA SER A 211 -25.33 -15.86 -54.10
C SER A 211 -25.05 -16.01 -55.60
N GLY A 212 -23.79 -15.88 -56.02
CA GLY A 212 -23.37 -15.99 -57.42
C GLY A 212 -23.85 -14.82 -58.29
N GLY A 213 -23.65 -14.95 -59.61
CA GLY A 213 -24.03 -13.95 -60.62
C GLY A 213 -22.84 -13.26 -61.30
N ASP A 214 -23.14 -12.49 -62.36
CA ASP A 214 -22.10 -11.78 -63.12
C ASP A 214 -21.36 -10.77 -62.23
N GLY A 215 -20.02 -10.87 -62.26
CA GLY A 215 -19.13 -10.05 -61.45
C GLY A 215 -19.09 -10.42 -59.96
N ALA A 216 -19.52 -11.63 -59.57
CA ALA A 216 -19.36 -12.11 -58.19
C ALA A 216 -17.87 -12.28 -57.81
N PRO A 217 -17.46 -11.90 -56.58
CA PRO A 217 -16.09 -12.10 -56.10
C PRO A 217 -15.71 -13.58 -55.98
N ASP A 218 -14.41 -13.90 -56.03
CA ASP A 218 -13.93 -15.27 -55.80
C ASP A 218 -14.29 -15.76 -54.39
N LEU A 219 -14.98 -16.89 -54.31
CA LEU A 219 -15.52 -17.43 -53.06
C LEU A 219 -14.42 -17.91 -52.12
N LEU A 220 -13.38 -18.58 -52.64
CA LEU A 220 -12.29 -19.13 -51.82
C LEU A 220 -11.41 -18.00 -51.24
N ALA A 221 -11.04 -17.01 -52.04
CA ALA A 221 -10.29 -15.86 -51.55
C ALA A 221 -11.10 -15.03 -50.54
N THR A 222 -12.39 -14.80 -50.81
CA THR A 222 -13.25 -14.00 -49.91
C THR A 222 -13.52 -14.72 -48.59
N SER A 223 -13.76 -16.04 -48.64
CA SER A 223 -13.93 -16.86 -47.43
C SER A 223 -12.63 -16.99 -46.64
N GLY A 224 -11.48 -17.14 -47.30
CA GLY A 224 -10.15 -17.12 -46.67
C GLY A 224 -9.89 -15.81 -45.90
N ASN A 225 -10.17 -14.66 -46.51
CA ASN A 225 -10.03 -13.35 -45.86
C ASN A 225 -10.97 -13.19 -44.66
N ALA A 226 -12.22 -13.66 -44.76
CA ALA A 226 -13.16 -13.66 -43.64
C ALA A 226 -12.66 -14.55 -42.50
N ALA A 227 -12.17 -15.76 -42.81
CA ALA A 227 -11.64 -16.71 -41.83
C ALA A 227 -10.41 -16.17 -41.10
N ILE A 228 -9.48 -15.52 -41.82
CA ILE A 228 -8.29 -14.89 -41.22
C ILE A 228 -8.70 -13.80 -40.24
N ASN A 229 -9.62 -12.90 -40.62
CA ASN A 229 -10.08 -11.84 -39.74
C ASN A 229 -10.80 -12.39 -38.49
N ILE A 230 -11.71 -13.36 -38.66
CA ILE A 230 -12.41 -13.99 -37.54
C ILE A 230 -11.42 -14.68 -36.60
N GLY A 231 -10.50 -15.48 -37.14
CA GLY A 231 -9.46 -16.15 -36.36
C GLY A 231 -8.57 -15.17 -35.61
N GLY A 232 -8.17 -14.07 -36.27
CA GLY A 232 -7.40 -12.99 -35.68
C GLY A 232 -8.12 -12.34 -34.51
N ILE A 233 -9.40 -11.98 -34.67
CA ILE A 233 -10.23 -11.41 -33.59
C ILE A 233 -10.31 -12.37 -32.40
N VAL A 234 -10.59 -13.65 -32.64
CA VAL A 234 -10.70 -14.66 -31.56
C VAL A 234 -9.39 -14.75 -30.77
N VAL A 235 -8.25 -14.84 -31.47
CA VAL A 235 -6.93 -14.94 -30.81
C VAL A 235 -6.60 -13.66 -30.04
N LEU A 236 -6.77 -12.48 -30.64
CA LEU A 236 -6.44 -11.20 -30.00
C LEU A 236 -7.32 -10.93 -28.78
N VAL A 237 -8.62 -11.25 -28.84
CA VAL A 237 -9.54 -11.14 -27.71
C VAL A 237 -9.15 -12.11 -26.59
N ALA A 238 -8.80 -13.36 -26.92
CA ALA A 238 -8.32 -14.33 -25.94
C ALA A 238 -7.02 -13.85 -25.25
N LEU A 239 -6.06 -13.33 -26.02
CA LEU A 239 -4.82 -12.76 -25.50
C LEU A 239 -5.07 -11.55 -24.59
N PHE A 240 -6.03 -10.68 -24.95
CA PHE A 240 -6.41 -9.54 -24.14
C PHE A 240 -6.96 -9.97 -22.77
N PHE A 241 -7.92 -10.90 -22.75
CA PHE A 241 -8.46 -11.43 -21.50
C PHE A 241 -7.40 -12.14 -20.65
N TRP A 242 -6.51 -12.90 -21.29
CA TRP A 242 -5.43 -13.58 -20.59
C TRP A 242 -4.45 -12.59 -19.93
N ASP A 243 -4.07 -11.52 -20.64
CA ASP A 243 -3.17 -10.49 -20.11
C ASP A 243 -3.85 -9.63 -19.02
N ASN A 244 -5.17 -9.44 -19.08
CA ASN A 244 -5.95 -8.81 -17.99
C ASN A 244 -5.93 -9.69 -16.74
N LYS A 245 -6.25 -10.97 -16.88
CA LYS A 245 -6.19 -11.93 -15.77
C LYS A 245 -4.80 -11.99 -15.15
N LYS A 246 -3.74 -11.97 -15.97
CA LYS A 246 -2.35 -11.97 -15.49
C LYS A 246 -1.96 -10.69 -14.78
N GLU A 247 -2.44 -9.53 -15.20
CA GLU A 247 -2.24 -8.28 -14.46
C GLU A 247 -2.94 -8.31 -13.10
N GLU A 248 -4.18 -8.79 -13.04
CA GLU A 248 -4.92 -8.89 -11.77
C GLU A 248 -4.23 -9.82 -10.77
N GLU A 249 -3.78 -10.99 -11.23
CA GLU A 249 -2.99 -11.93 -10.43
C GLU A 249 -1.71 -11.26 -9.88
N GLN A 250 -1.00 -10.52 -10.73
CA GLN A 250 0.22 -9.79 -10.32
C GLN A 250 -0.06 -8.65 -9.36
N LEU A 251 -1.09 -7.82 -9.61
CA LEU A 251 -1.47 -6.71 -8.72
C LEU A 251 -1.93 -7.23 -7.36
N ALA A 252 -2.68 -8.34 -7.34
CA ALA A 252 -3.07 -8.99 -6.09
C ALA A 252 -1.85 -9.49 -5.30
N GLN A 253 -0.87 -10.08 -5.98
CA GLN A 253 0.38 -10.49 -5.35
C GLN A 253 1.19 -9.29 -4.82
N ILE A 254 1.36 -8.23 -5.61
CA ILE A 254 2.10 -7.02 -5.19
C ILE A 254 1.41 -6.36 -3.99
N SER A 255 0.09 -6.19 -4.04
CA SER A 255 -0.70 -5.63 -2.93
C SER A 255 -0.55 -6.46 -1.66
N ARG A 256 -0.51 -7.79 -1.78
CA ARG A 256 -0.31 -8.69 -0.63
C ARG A 256 1.10 -8.60 -0.08
N ASP A 257 2.13 -8.54 -0.93
CA ASP A 257 3.53 -8.36 -0.51
C ASP A 257 3.75 -6.98 0.14
N GLU A 258 3.10 -5.94 -0.37
CA GLU A 258 3.13 -4.59 0.21
C GLU A 258 2.48 -4.58 1.60
N THR A 259 1.30 -5.20 1.72
CA THR A 259 0.61 -5.34 3.02
C THR A 259 1.46 -6.11 4.03
N LEU A 260 2.08 -7.23 3.62
CA LEU A 260 3.02 -8.00 4.43
C LEU A 260 4.16 -7.11 4.96
N SER A 261 4.72 -6.28 4.08
CA SER A 261 5.88 -5.45 4.40
C SER A 261 5.60 -4.43 5.50
N ARG A 262 4.35 -4.04 5.68
CA ARG A 262 3.92 -3.06 6.69
C ARG A 262 3.46 -3.70 8.00
N LEU A 263 3.43 -5.03 8.09
CA LEU A 263 3.00 -5.70 9.31
C LEU A 263 4.00 -5.46 10.45
N PRO A 264 3.52 -5.02 11.64
CA PRO A 264 4.40 -4.72 12.77
C PRO A 264 4.83 -5.99 13.52
N LEU A 265 6.11 -6.01 13.89
CA LEU A 265 6.75 -6.98 14.75
C LEU A 265 7.38 -6.29 15.95
N ARG A 266 7.30 -6.94 17.10
CA ARG A 266 8.05 -6.58 18.30
C ARG A 266 9.31 -7.43 18.37
N LEU A 267 10.46 -6.77 18.38
CA LEU A 267 11.77 -7.40 18.56
C LEU A 267 11.99 -7.74 20.04
N SER A 268 13.01 -8.56 20.31
CA SER A 268 13.39 -8.95 21.67
C SER A 268 13.73 -7.78 22.61
N THR A 269 14.08 -6.63 22.05
CA THR A 269 14.34 -5.37 22.78
C THR A 269 13.07 -4.58 23.09
N ASN A 270 11.89 -5.17 22.87
CA ASN A 270 10.57 -4.53 23.00
C ASN A 270 10.33 -3.38 21.99
N ARG A 271 11.23 -3.18 21.03
CA ARG A 271 11.06 -2.24 19.92
C ARG A 271 10.09 -2.79 18.90
N VAL A 272 9.13 -1.97 18.47
CA VAL A 272 8.22 -2.30 17.36
C VAL A 272 8.82 -1.79 16.05
N VAL A 273 8.89 -2.67 15.06
CA VAL A 273 9.41 -2.40 13.71
C VAL A 273 8.47 -3.01 12.68
N GLU A 274 8.41 -2.41 11.50
CA GLU A 274 7.70 -2.99 10.35
C GLU A 274 8.60 -4.01 9.63
N LEU A 275 7.99 -4.99 8.99
CA LEU A 275 8.73 -6.03 8.26
C LEU A 275 9.64 -5.45 7.15
N VAL A 276 9.25 -4.33 6.52
CA VAL A 276 10.03 -3.62 5.51
C VAL A 276 11.37 -3.12 6.07
N GLN A 277 11.43 -2.77 7.36
CA GLN A 277 12.65 -2.29 8.02
C GLN A 277 13.65 -3.42 8.26
N LEU A 278 13.18 -4.67 8.25
CA LEU A 278 13.99 -5.87 8.41
C LEU A 278 14.56 -6.39 7.08
N ARG A 279 14.21 -5.77 5.94
CA ARG A 279 14.77 -6.13 4.63
C ARG A 279 16.29 -6.02 4.62
N ASP A 280 16.92 -6.90 3.84
CA ASP A 280 18.37 -7.08 3.71
C ASP A 280 19.09 -7.54 5.00
N THR A 281 18.39 -7.63 6.14
CA THR A 281 18.99 -8.05 7.42
C THR A 281 18.62 -9.47 7.80
N VAL A 282 17.36 -9.86 7.61
CA VAL A 282 16.84 -11.19 8.00
C VAL A 282 15.89 -11.78 6.98
N ARG A 283 15.70 -13.09 7.10
CA ARG A 283 14.70 -13.89 6.40
C ARG A 283 13.64 -14.32 7.42
N PRO A 284 12.50 -13.61 7.51
CA PRO A 284 11.41 -14.05 8.35
C PRO A 284 10.89 -15.43 7.90
N VAL A 285 10.74 -16.34 8.85
CA VAL A 285 10.04 -17.61 8.71
C VAL A 285 8.83 -17.55 9.62
N ILE A 286 7.67 -17.37 9.01
CA ILE A 286 6.39 -17.24 9.70
C ILE A 286 5.87 -18.65 9.97
N LEU A 287 5.54 -18.94 11.22
CA LEU A 287 4.96 -20.20 11.67
C LEU A 287 3.56 -19.92 12.19
N ALA A 288 2.54 -20.38 11.48
CA ALA A 288 1.18 -19.92 11.69
C ALA A 288 0.25 -21.10 11.92
N GLY A 289 -0.39 -21.16 13.08
CA GLY A 289 -1.11 -22.37 13.46
C GLY A 289 -1.75 -22.32 14.84
N LYS A 290 -2.25 -23.49 15.26
CA LYS A 290 -2.59 -23.73 16.66
C LYS A 290 -1.37 -23.59 17.56
N LYS A 291 -1.59 -23.19 18.81
CA LYS A 291 -0.53 -22.92 19.80
C LYS A 291 0.40 -24.13 19.98
N GLU A 292 -0.15 -25.34 19.98
CA GLU A 292 0.59 -26.59 20.16
C GLU A 292 1.52 -26.86 18.97
N THR A 293 1.00 -26.78 17.74
CA THR A 293 1.77 -27.02 16.52
C THR A 293 2.90 -26.01 16.37
N VAL A 294 2.61 -24.72 16.58
CA VAL A 294 3.61 -23.65 16.49
C VAL A 294 4.68 -23.83 17.56
N SER A 295 4.32 -24.16 18.79
CA SER A 295 5.28 -24.39 19.89
C SER A 295 6.19 -25.57 19.59
N GLN A 296 5.65 -26.67 19.06
CA GLN A 296 6.45 -27.84 18.67
C GLN A 296 7.40 -27.52 17.49
N ALA A 297 6.92 -26.77 16.49
CA ALA A 297 7.75 -26.34 15.37
C ALA A 297 8.91 -25.45 15.83
N MET A 298 8.65 -24.51 16.75
CA MET A 298 9.67 -23.66 17.37
C MET A 298 10.71 -24.48 18.14
N GLN A 299 10.27 -25.46 18.96
CA GLN A 299 11.18 -26.32 19.73
C GLN A 299 12.12 -27.13 18.82
N ARG A 300 11.63 -27.60 17.66
CA ARG A 300 12.47 -28.31 16.69
C ARG A 300 13.43 -27.39 15.96
N ALA A 301 13.01 -26.18 15.63
CA ALA A 301 13.87 -25.17 15.01
C ALA A 301 15.10 -24.86 15.86
N GLU A 302 14.96 -24.91 17.20
CA GLU A 302 16.04 -24.68 18.14
C GLU A 302 17.23 -25.65 17.95
N ARG A 303 16.97 -26.89 17.48
CA ARG A 303 18.03 -27.86 17.16
C ARG A 303 18.91 -27.42 15.99
N PHE A 304 18.39 -26.53 15.13
CA PHE A 304 19.07 -25.99 13.96
C PHE A 304 19.46 -24.52 14.14
N ARG A 305 19.40 -23.99 15.39
CA ARG A 305 19.56 -22.57 15.69
C ARG A 305 20.80 -21.95 15.04
N THR A 306 21.97 -22.55 15.21
CA THR A 306 23.24 -22.04 14.69
C THR A 306 23.22 -21.90 13.17
N GLU A 307 22.72 -22.93 12.49
CA GLU A 307 22.69 -23.01 11.04
C GLU A 307 21.64 -22.07 10.42
N LEU A 308 20.52 -21.89 11.11
CA LEU A 308 19.46 -20.93 10.76
C LEU A 308 19.92 -19.48 10.98
N LEU A 309 20.62 -19.19 12.08
CA LEU A 309 21.20 -17.87 12.34
C LEU A 309 22.26 -17.49 11.29
N LYS A 310 23.11 -18.44 10.86
CA LYS A 310 24.09 -18.23 9.78
C LYS A 310 23.44 -17.80 8.45
N ARG A 311 22.16 -18.14 8.27
CA ARG A 311 21.34 -17.78 7.10
C ARG A 311 20.47 -16.53 7.31
N GLY A 312 20.56 -15.92 8.51
CA GLY A 312 19.78 -14.76 8.91
C GLY A 312 18.30 -15.06 9.14
N VAL A 313 17.93 -16.28 9.54
CA VAL A 313 16.52 -16.62 9.77
C VAL A 313 16.00 -15.98 11.06
N LEU A 314 14.81 -15.38 10.98
CA LEU A 314 14.03 -14.85 12.10
C LEU A 314 12.71 -15.61 12.21
N LEU A 315 12.44 -16.27 13.33
CA LEU A 315 11.18 -16.99 13.54
C LEU A 315 10.08 -16.03 14.01
N VAL A 316 8.92 -16.09 13.34
CA VAL A 316 7.73 -15.28 13.65
C VAL A 316 6.55 -16.22 13.90
N PRO A 317 6.24 -16.55 15.17
CA PRO A 317 5.07 -17.36 15.50
C PRO A 317 3.78 -16.52 15.43
N VAL A 318 2.75 -17.06 14.80
CA VAL A 318 1.41 -16.48 14.71
C VAL A 318 0.40 -17.51 15.17
N ILE A 319 -0.28 -17.24 16.28
CA ILE A 319 -1.22 -18.18 16.88
C ILE A 319 -2.65 -17.80 16.49
N TRP A 320 -3.42 -18.78 16.03
CA TRP A 320 -4.82 -18.59 15.64
C TRP A 320 -5.69 -18.14 16.82
N GLY A 321 -6.50 -17.11 16.62
CA GLY A 321 -7.48 -16.65 17.60
C GLY A 321 -6.94 -15.81 18.76
N GLU A 322 -5.62 -15.60 18.86
CA GLU A 322 -4.99 -14.81 19.95
C GLU A 322 -5.38 -13.32 19.90
N GLY A 323 -5.93 -12.83 18.79
CA GLY A 323 -6.41 -11.45 18.60
C GLY A 323 -7.86 -11.19 19.01
N ARG A 324 -8.63 -12.17 19.50
CA ARG A 324 -10.03 -11.96 19.91
C ARG A 324 -10.21 -11.40 21.31
N GLU A 325 -9.20 -11.52 22.19
CA GLU A 325 -9.38 -11.27 23.64
C GLU A 325 -8.72 -10.00 24.20
N THR A 326 -7.85 -9.31 23.46
CA THR A 326 -7.25 -8.07 23.97
C THR A 326 -8.23 -6.90 23.85
N LYS A 327 -9.06 -6.71 24.88
CA LYS A 327 -9.65 -5.40 25.21
C LYS A 327 -8.53 -4.36 25.13
N ILE A 328 -8.69 -3.41 24.22
CA ILE A 328 -7.80 -2.26 24.04
C ILE A 328 -7.55 -1.62 25.41
N GLU A 329 -6.37 -1.83 26.00
CA GLU A 329 -5.93 -1.04 27.14
C GLU A 329 -5.76 0.39 26.63
N LYS A 330 -6.73 1.25 26.99
CA LYS A 330 -6.70 2.69 26.79
C LYS A 330 -5.57 3.28 27.65
N LYS A 331 -4.34 3.27 27.14
CA LYS A 331 -3.26 4.08 27.70
C LYS A 331 -3.21 5.42 26.97
N GLY A 332 -3.54 6.47 27.71
CA GLY A 332 -3.39 7.85 27.29
C GLY A 332 -1.94 8.15 26.90
N PHE A 333 -1.79 8.91 25.82
CA PHE A 333 -0.50 9.30 25.29
C PHE A 333 0.12 10.40 26.16
N GLY A 334 1.25 10.07 26.80
CA GLY A 334 2.20 11.06 27.31
C GLY A 334 3.61 10.56 27.02
N LEU A 335 4.35 11.25 26.16
CA LEU A 335 5.79 11.03 25.97
C LEU A 335 6.52 12.38 25.98
N GLN A 336 7.60 12.41 26.76
CA GLN A 336 8.48 13.53 27.10
C GLN A 336 9.21 14.13 25.88
N PRO A 337 9.64 15.42 25.93
CA PRO A 337 10.19 16.15 24.80
C PRO A 337 11.66 15.80 24.54
N LYS A 338 12.03 15.62 23.26
CA LYS A 338 13.43 15.55 22.80
C LYS A 338 13.73 16.79 21.94
N ALA A 339 14.88 17.40 22.20
CA ALA A 339 15.32 18.68 21.66
C ALA A 339 15.38 18.74 20.13
N ALA A 340 15.09 19.93 19.60
CA ALA A 340 15.03 20.28 18.19
C ALA A 340 16.39 20.16 17.48
N GLU A 341 16.43 19.43 16.37
CA GLU A 341 17.50 19.48 15.37
C GLU A 341 17.14 20.53 14.30
N SER A 342 18.16 21.25 13.83
CA SER A 342 18.05 22.44 12.99
C SER A 342 18.08 22.13 11.48
N LEU A 343 17.72 23.16 10.70
CA LEU A 343 17.41 23.18 9.25
C LEU A 343 18.47 22.52 8.34
N PRO A 344 18.05 21.93 7.21
CA PRO A 344 18.95 21.18 6.35
C PRO A 344 19.84 22.06 5.46
N SER A 345 21.12 21.71 5.47
CA SER A 345 22.15 22.12 4.51
C SER A 345 22.41 20.98 3.52
N ILE A 346 23.07 21.32 2.40
CA ILE A 346 23.29 20.55 1.15
C ILE A 346 24.16 19.27 1.31
N GLY A 347 24.13 18.62 2.48
CA GLY A 347 24.75 17.33 2.81
C GLY A 347 23.78 16.18 3.11
N GLU A 348 22.46 16.40 2.92
CA GLU A 348 21.40 15.50 3.40
C GLU A 348 21.52 14.02 2.99
N ASP A 349 22.04 13.73 1.79
CA ASP A 349 22.07 12.36 1.27
C ASP A 349 23.11 11.49 1.98
N PHE A 350 24.23 12.08 2.41
CA PHE A 350 25.27 11.35 3.14
C PHE A 350 24.85 11.12 4.59
N GLU A 351 24.21 12.12 5.20
CA GLU A 351 23.77 12.07 6.60
C GLU A 351 22.58 11.13 6.78
N LYS A 352 21.58 11.18 5.88
CA LYS A 352 20.49 10.19 5.83
C LYS A 352 21.03 8.77 5.60
N ARG A 353 22.04 8.61 4.74
CA ARG A 353 22.68 7.30 4.51
C ARG A 353 23.43 6.83 5.75
N ALA A 354 24.22 7.67 6.40
CA ALA A 354 24.95 7.33 7.64
C ALA A 354 23.99 7.00 8.79
N GLN A 355 22.91 7.76 8.95
CA GLN A 355 21.84 7.49 9.90
C GLN A 355 21.14 6.17 9.59
N SER A 356 20.85 5.88 8.32
CA SER A 356 20.25 4.60 7.91
C SER A 356 21.19 3.41 8.15
N ILE A 357 22.50 3.58 7.94
CA ILE A 357 23.52 2.55 8.20
C ILE A 357 23.62 2.29 9.70
N THR A 358 23.66 3.35 10.52
CA THR A 358 23.69 3.26 11.98
C THR A 358 22.40 2.65 12.54
N ALA A 359 21.25 3.01 11.99
CA ALA A 359 19.97 2.41 12.33
C ALA A 359 19.94 0.92 11.96
N LYS A 360 20.44 0.54 10.77
CA LYS A 360 20.56 -0.85 10.32
C LYS A 360 21.53 -1.67 11.17
N SER A 361 22.69 -1.11 11.56
CA SER A 361 23.65 -1.81 12.42
C SER A 361 23.09 -2.04 13.83
N LYS A 362 22.40 -1.02 14.37
CA LYS A 362 21.69 -1.13 15.65
C LYS A 362 20.57 -2.17 15.56
N LEU A 363 19.73 -2.12 14.53
CA LEU A 363 18.68 -3.11 14.28
C LEU A 363 19.27 -4.53 14.19
N LYS A 364 20.37 -4.71 13.45
CA LYS A 364 21.08 -5.98 13.33
C LYS A 364 21.55 -6.55 14.68
N SER A 365 21.92 -5.68 15.63
CA SER A 365 22.29 -6.09 16.99
C SER A 365 21.09 -6.43 17.88
N GLU A 366 19.89 -5.90 17.57
CA GLU A 366 18.64 -6.08 18.34
C GLU A 366 17.84 -7.32 17.89
N ILE A 367 18.07 -7.77 16.65
CA ILE A 367 17.46 -8.95 16.05
C ILE A 367 18.00 -10.21 16.72
N ARG A 368 17.11 -10.93 17.40
CA ARG A 368 17.37 -12.29 17.92
C ARG A 368 16.65 -13.32 17.07
N PHE A 369 16.85 -14.60 17.37
CA PHE A 369 16.26 -15.74 16.66
C PHE A 369 14.71 -15.73 16.56
N LYS A 370 14.01 -14.94 17.39
CA LYS A 370 12.54 -14.87 17.48
C LYS A 370 12.06 -13.40 17.56
N ALA A 371 10.93 -13.12 16.92
CA ALA A 371 10.14 -11.89 17.10
C ALA A 371 8.70 -12.21 17.56
N GLU A 372 8.00 -11.21 18.08
CA GLU A 372 6.59 -11.30 18.50
C GLU A 372 5.70 -10.48 17.58
N VAL A 373 4.49 -10.95 17.32
CA VAL A 373 3.50 -10.18 16.54
C VAL A 373 2.82 -9.13 17.43
N VAL A 374 2.64 -7.91 16.91
CA VAL A 374 1.95 -6.83 17.65
C VAL A 374 0.44 -6.85 17.41
N SER A 375 0.03 -7.20 16.18
CA SER A 375 -1.37 -7.22 15.74
C SER A 375 -1.73 -8.62 15.22
N PRO A 376 -1.98 -9.63 16.09
CA PRO A 376 -2.23 -11.01 15.66
C PRO A 376 -3.35 -11.14 14.62
N ALA A 377 -4.39 -10.28 14.72
CA ALA A 377 -5.50 -10.26 13.77
C ALA A 377 -5.08 -9.81 12.35
N GLU A 378 -4.19 -8.82 12.23
CA GLU A 378 -3.67 -8.35 10.92
C GLU A 378 -2.78 -9.43 10.29
N TRP A 379 -1.94 -10.07 11.09
CA TRP A 379 -1.12 -11.21 10.68
C TRP A 379 -1.98 -12.39 10.23
N GLU A 380 -2.97 -12.81 11.02
CA GLU A 380 -3.88 -13.90 10.67
C GLU A 380 -4.65 -13.58 9.38
N ARG A 381 -5.13 -12.34 9.23
CA ARG A 381 -5.83 -11.89 8.01
C ARG A 381 -4.94 -12.00 6.78
N TRP A 382 -3.72 -11.50 6.86
CA TRP A 382 -2.76 -11.58 5.77
C TRP A 382 -2.44 -13.04 5.39
N ILE A 383 -2.24 -13.91 6.40
CA ILE A 383 -1.94 -15.33 6.16
C ILE A 383 -3.13 -16.04 5.52
N ARG A 384 -4.37 -15.72 5.90
CA ARG A 384 -5.58 -16.23 5.25
C ARG A 384 -5.68 -15.81 3.79
N ASP A 385 -5.33 -14.56 3.47
CA ASP A 385 -5.30 -14.08 2.09
C ASP A 385 -4.20 -14.81 1.27
N GLN A 386 -3.05 -15.11 1.88
CA GLN A 386 -2.00 -15.96 1.26
C GLN A 386 -2.51 -17.39 1.04
N GLN A 387 -3.16 -18.02 2.03
CA GLN A 387 -3.75 -19.36 1.91
C GLN A 387 -4.74 -19.45 0.75
N LYS A 388 -5.63 -18.45 0.63
CA LYS A 388 -6.60 -18.37 -0.47
C LYS A 388 -5.92 -18.32 -1.83
N SER A 389 -4.81 -17.58 -1.96
CA SER A 389 -4.07 -17.47 -3.22
C SER A 389 -3.35 -18.76 -3.64
N GLU A 390 -2.98 -19.58 -2.66
CA GLU A 390 -2.28 -20.86 -2.86
C GLU A 390 -3.26 -22.06 -2.91
N GLY A 391 -4.57 -21.82 -2.82
CA GLY A 391 -5.58 -22.88 -2.78
C GLY A 391 -5.54 -23.74 -1.50
N VAL A 392 -5.02 -23.20 -0.40
CA VAL A 392 -4.92 -23.86 0.91
C VAL A 392 -6.19 -23.59 1.73
N SER A 393 -6.70 -24.59 2.45
CA SER A 393 -7.89 -24.43 3.30
C SER A 393 -7.63 -23.39 4.40
N LEU A 394 -8.60 -22.49 4.60
CA LEU A 394 -8.44 -21.37 5.54
C LEU A 394 -8.27 -21.86 6.98
N GLY A 395 -7.25 -21.35 7.67
CA GLY A 395 -6.96 -21.73 9.06
C GLY A 395 -6.20 -23.04 9.21
N GLU A 396 -5.75 -23.65 8.12
CA GLU A 396 -4.74 -24.70 8.19
C GLU A 396 -3.44 -24.17 8.80
N ASP A 397 -2.76 -25.08 9.48
CA ASP A 397 -1.45 -24.89 10.08
C ASP A 397 -0.42 -24.79 8.92
N VAL A 398 0.26 -23.64 8.78
CA VAL A 398 1.18 -23.33 7.66
C VAL A 398 2.49 -22.67 8.11
N TYR A 399 3.52 -22.79 7.26
CA TYR A 399 4.75 -22.00 7.35
C TYR A 399 4.97 -21.18 6.08
N ILE A 400 5.56 -19.99 6.21
CA ILE A 400 5.85 -19.08 5.10
C ILE A 400 7.29 -18.59 5.24
N ILE A 401 8.10 -18.77 4.21
CA ILE A 401 9.51 -18.38 4.17
C ILE A 401 9.64 -17.14 3.30
N LEU A 402 10.20 -16.08 3.86
CA LEU A 402 10.51 -14.86 3.13
C LEU A 402 11.97 -14.82 2.66
N ARG A 403 12.19 -14.10 1.57
CA ARG A 403 13.52 -13.72 1.09
C ARG A 403 14.05 -12.52 1.89
N LEU A 404 15.32 -12.15 1.69
CA LEU A 404 15.92 -10.96 2.31
C LEU A 404 15.25 -9.66 1.85
N ASP A 405 14.72 -9.62 0.62
CA ASP A 405 13.98 -8.48 0.09
C ASP A 405 12.53 -8.42 0.60
N GLY A 406 12.15 -9.32 1.52
CA GLY A 406 10.83 -9.35 2.17
C GLY A 406 9.72 -10.02 1.37
N ARG A 407 9.99 -10.52 0.16
CA ARG A 407 9.00 -11.23 -0.67
C ARG A 407 8.86 -12.70 -0.28
N VAL A 408 7.67 -13.27 -0.48
CA VAL A 408 7.41 -14.69 -0.23
C VAL A 408 8.27 -15.55 -1.16
N ARG A 409 9.09 -16.44 -0.58
CA ARG A 409 9.87 -17.44 -1.30
C ARG A 409 9.06 -18.71 -1.52
N ARG A 410 8.42 -19.19 -0.45
CA ARG A 410 7.66 -20.44 -0.40
C ARG A 410 6.70 -20.38 0.78
N SER A 411 5.53 -20.97 0.59
CA SER A 411 4.62 -21.37 1.67
C SER A 411 4.43 -22.89 1.65
N GLY A 412 4.15 -23.48 2.80
CA GLY A 412 3.87 -24.89 2.92
C GLY A 412 2.96 -25.19 4.11
N LYS A 413 2.30 -26.35 4.07
CA LYS A 413 1.49 -26.84 5.18
C LYS A 413 2.39 -27.49 6.23
N PHE A 414 2.03 -27.36 7.49
CA PHE A 414 2.39 -28.34 8.49
C PHE A 414 1.61 -29.63 8.10
N ALA A 415 2.24 -30.57 7.38
CA ALA A 415 1.54 -31.75 6.84
C ALA A 415 0.60 -32.47 7.85
N GLY A 416 -0.57 -32.94 7.42
CA GLY A 416 -1.40 -33.78 8.27
C GLY A 416 -0.75 -35.15 8.49
N CYS A 417 -0.95 -35.77 9.66
CA CYS A 417 -0.52 -37.14 10.00
C CYS A 417 -1.04 -38.28 9.07
N HIS A 418 -1.60 -38.01 7.89
CA HIS A 418 -2.41 -39.00 7.16
C HIS A 418 -2.06 -39.26 5.69
N GLU A 419 -0.89 -38.88 5.19
CA GLU A 419 -0.44 -39.34 3.86
C GLU A 419 1.01 -39.80 3.85
N LYS A 420 1.21 -41.05 4.32
CA LYS A 420 2.12 -42.09 3.78
C LYS A 420 2.40 -43.13 4.86
N LEU A 421 1.41 -43.98 5.13
CA LEU A 421 1.68 -45.31 5.66
C LEU A 421 1.97 -46.23 4.46
N ILE A 422 3.19 -46.19 3.93
CA ILE A 422 3.73 -47.30 3.14
C ILE A 422 4.84 -47.89 3.98
N MET A 423 4.53 -49.03 4.62
CA MET A 423 5.50 -49.93 5.19
C MET A 423 6.49 -50.35 4.10
N VAL A 424 7.78 -50.05 4.29
CA VAL A 424 8.85 -50.96 3.90
C VAL A 424 9.90 -50.95 5.01
N ARG A 425 10.02 -52.10 5.67
CA ARG A 425 11.08 -52.44 6.62
C ARG A 425 12.27 -52.92 5.78
N LEU A 426 13.37 -52.16 5.76
CA LEU A 426 14.74 -52.65 5.53
C LEU A 426 15.74 -51.50 5.72
N GLY A 427 16.66 -51.69 6.67
CA GLY A 427 18.01 -51.12 6.70
C GLY A 427 18.20 -49.60 6.62
N SER A 428 18.60 -49.01 7.76
CA SER A 428 19.48 -47.82 7.84
C SER A 428 19.18 -46.66 6.86
N LEU A 429 18.17 -45.86 7.16
CA LEU A 429 17.92 -44.56 6.54
C LEU A 429 17.96 -43.44 7.61
N PRO A 430 18.41 -42.22 7.26
CA PRO A 430 18.38 -41.06 8.15
C PRO A 430 16.95 -40.78 8.60
N LEU A 431 16.80 -40.32 9.85
CA LEU A 431 15.53 -39.91 10.47
C LEU A 431 14.67 -39.12 9.47
N MET A 432 13.64 -39.78 8.91
CA MET A 432 12.66 -39.09 8.09
C MET A 432 11.88 -38.10 8.98
N PRO A 433 11.59 -36.88 8.49
CA PRO A 433 10.76 -35.94 9.23
C PRO A 433 9.39 -36.58 9.46
N LEU A 434 8.91 -36.52 10.71
CA LEU A 434 7.54 -36.90 11.04
C LEU A 434 6.56 -36.08 10.18
N PRO A 435 5.47 -36.70 9.68
CA PRO A 435 4.45 -35.99 8.92
C PRO A 435 3.89 -34.86 9.79
N GLY A 436 4.16 -33.63 9.38
CA GLY A 436 3.46 -32.47 9.93
C GLY A 436 4.25 -31.28 10.41
N MET A 437 5.51 -31.15 10.05
CA MET A 437 6.32 -30.00 10.45
C MET A 437 7.13 -29.45 9.27
N PRO A 438 7.64 -28.20 9.35
CA PRO A 438 8.57 -27.69 8.37
C PRO A 438 9.80 -28.57 8.42
N ASP A 439 10.26 -29.03 7.26
CA ASP A 439 11.53 -29.74 7.16
C ASP A 439 12.65 -28.71 7.35
N TRP A 440 13.07 -28.52 8.60
CA TRP A 440 14.13 -27.58 8.97
C TRP A 440 15.45 -27.91 8.27
N GLN A 441 15.71 -29.18 7.96
CA GLN A 441 16.90 -29.61 7.23
C GLN A 441 16.82 -29.18 5.75
N GLN A 442 15.63 -29.31 5.14
CA GLN A 442 15.37 -28.78 3.80
C GLN A 442 15.47 -27.24 3.77
N ILE A 443 14.88 -26.54 4.74
CA ILE A 443 14.94 -25.07 4.83
C ILE A 443 16.39 -24.59 4.91
N VAL A 444 17.21 -25.25 5.72
CA VAL A 444 18.65 -24.98 5.83
C VAL A 444 19.37 -25.19 4.49
N LYS A 445 19.03 -26.23 3.73
CA LYS A 445 19.65 -26.48 2.41
C LYS A 445 19.20 -25.45 1.36
N GLU A 446 17.94 -25.04 1.41
CA GLU A 446 17.34 -24.12 0.44
C GLU A 446 17.75 -22.65 0.65
N LEU A 447 18.11 -22.27 1.88
CA LEU A 447 18.50 -20.91 2.23
C LEU A 447 20.03 -20.74 2.15
N PRO A 448 20.53 -19.88 1.24
CA PRO A 448 21.95 -19.57 1.17
C PRO A 448 22.47 -18.81 2.41
N PRO A 449 23.73 -19.02 2.84
CA PRO A 449 24.36 -18.29 3.94
C PRO A 449 24.42 -16.78 3.68
N MET A 450 24.44 -15.98 4.76
CA MET A 450 24.50 -14.52 4.63
C MET A 450 25.81 -14.02 4.01
N GLU A 451 26.94 -14.68 4.31
CA GLU A 451 28.27 -14.37 3.77
C GLU A 451 28.34 -14.50 2.23
N ALA A 452 27.57 -15.43 1.66
CA ALA A 452 27.48 -15.62 0.21
C ALA A 452 26.73 -14.48 -0.50
N PHE A 453 25.92 -13.70 0.23
CA PHE A 453 25.26 -12.51 -0.31
C PHE A 453 26.16 -11.28 -0.22
N LEU A 454 26.85 -11.09 0.90
CA LEU A 454 27.78 -9.97 1.08
C LEU A 454 28.91 -10.01 0.04
N SER A 455 29.49 -11.20 -0.21
CA SER A 455 30.52 -11.39 -1.24
C SER A 455 30.06 -11.16 -2.69
N LYS A 456 28.74 -11.16 -2.96
CA LYS A 456 28.17 -10.80 -4.27
C LYS A 456 27.81 -9.32 -4.39
N LEU A 457 27.67 -8.61 -3.27
CA LEU A 457 27.43 -7.16 -3.22
C LEU A 457 28.76 -6.37 -3.16
N GLU A 458 29.82 -6.99 -2.64
CA GLU A 458 31.19 -6.45 -2.64
C GLU A 458 31.92 -6.63 -3.98
N ARG A 459 31.45 -7.56 -4.83
CA ARG A 459 31.89 -7.72 -6.23
C ARG A 459 30.96 -6.96 -7.14
#